data_AF-A0A2J0MDT8-F1
#
_entry.id   AF-A0A2J0MDT8-F1
#
_cell.length_a   1.000
_cell.length_b   1.000
_cell.length_c   1.000
_cell.angle_alpha   90.00
_cell.angle_beta   90.00
_cell.angle_gamma   90.00
#
_symmetry.space_group_name_H-M   'P 1'
#
loop_
_entity.id
_entity.type
_entity.pdbx_description
1 polymer ?
#
loop_
_entity_poly.entity_id
_entity_poly.type
_entity_poly.pdbx_seq_one_letter_code
_entity_poly.pdbx_strand_id
1 'polypeptide(L)'
;MSIYIKKNLLKVVLVVFVLVLPILSFADDTPITIANPLPEVTSINGLIQNILEGVIKIGMPIIALAIIYCGFLFVSAQGKPESIKKAKDALLYTLIGAAILLGSWAIAQLITETVKAL
;
A
#
# COMPACT_ATOMS: atom_id res chain seq x y z
N MET A 1 -46.04 -55.18 -28.13
CA MET A 1 -45.35 -54.39 -27.10
C MET A 1 -44.48 -53.23 -27.62
N SER A 2 -44.33 -53.02 -28.95
CA SER A 2 -43.43 -51.98 -29.51
C SER A 2 -44.08 -50.58 -29.67
N ILE A 3 -45.42 -50.50 -29.74
CA ILE A 3 -46.17 -49.25 -30.02
C ILE A 3 -46.25 -48.30 -28.80
N TYR A 4 -46.27 -48.85 -27.57
CA TYR A 4 -46.34 -48.04 -26.34
C TYR A 4 -45.06 -47.24 -26.07
N ILE A 5 -43.91 -47.80 -26.43
CA ILE A 5 -42.59 -47.17 -26.23
C ILE A 5 -42.47 -45.93 -27.12
N LYS A 6 -42.91 -45.98 -28.39
CA LYS A 6 -42.87 -44.84 -29.31
C LYS A 6 -43.73 -43.66 -28.85
N LYS A 7 -44.90 -43.93 -28.25
CA LYS A 7 -45.84 -42.88 -27.80
C LYS A 7 -45.35 -42.12 -26.56
N ASN A 8 -44.61 -42.80 -25.67
CA ASN A 8 -44.07 -42.20 -24.45
C ASN A 8 -42.57 -41.84 -24.54
N LEU A 9 -41.92 -42.11 -25.68
CA LEU A 9 -40.49 -41.86 -25.91
C LEU A 9 -40.11 -40.40 -25.64
N LEU A 10 -40.91 -39.46 -26.13
CA LEU A 10 -40.68 -38.02 -25.93
C LEU A 10 -40.67 -37.66 -24.44
N LYS A 11 -41.60 -38.23 -23.65
CA LYS A 11 -41.70 -37.97 -22.19
C LYS A 11 -40.51 -38.56 -21.45
N VAL A 12 -40.04 -39.74 -21.85
CA VAL A 12 -38.84 -40.37 -21.26
C VAL A 12 -37.60 -39.54 -21.56
N VAL A 13 -37.44 -39.05 -22.80
CA VAL A 13 -36.33 -38.15 -23.15
C VAL A 13 -36.38 -36.85 -22.37
N LEU A 14 -37.57 -36.26 -22.18
CA LEU A 14 -37.74 -35.03 -21.41
C LEU A 14 -37.42 -35.21 -19.92
N VAL A 15 -37.82 -36.34 -19.32
CA VAL A 15 -37.50 -36.68 -17.92
C VAL A 15 -36.01 -36.93 -17.74
N VAL A 16 -35.38 -37.64 -18.67
CA VAL A 16 -33.91 -37.85 -18.66
C VAL A 16 -33.18 -36.52 -18.83
N PHE A 17 -33.66 -35.64 -19.72
CA PHE A 17 -33.09 -34.32 -19.92
C PHE A 17 -33.15 -33.48 -18.62
N VAL A 18 -34.30 -33.44 -17.95
CA VAL A 18 -34.47 -32.72 -16.67
C VAL A 18 -33.60 -33.28 -15.55
N LEU A 19 -33.37 -34.60 -15.52
CA LEU A 19 -32.50 -35.24 -14.54
C LEU A 19 -31.00 -35.04 -14.83
N VAL A 20 -30.61 -34.78 -16.08
CA VAL A 20 -29.21 -34.58 -16.48
C VAL A 20 -28.79 -33.10 -16.44
N LEU A 21 -29.74 -32.16 -16.56
CA LEU A 21 -29.49 -30.70 -16.45
C LEU A 21 -28.69 -30.28 -15.19
N PRO A 22 -28.94 -30.80 -13.98
CA PRO A 22 -28.20 -30.40 -12.78
C PRO A 22 -26.72 -30.83 -12.81
N ILE A 23 -26.40 -31.88 -13.55
CA ILE A 23 -25.05 -32.49 -13.61
C ILE A 23 -24.12 -31.66 -14.51
N LEU A 24 -24.67 -30.86 -15.42
CA LEU A 24 -23.92 -29.96 -16.31
C LEU A 24 -23.78 -28.54 -15.74
N SER A 25 -24.36 -28.26 -14.58
CA SER A 25 -24.19 -26.97 -13.92
C SER A 25 -22.81 -26.92 -13.25
N PHE A 26 -21.83 -26.36 -13.95
CA PHE A 26 -20.56 -25.97 -13.33
C PHE A 26 -20.83 -24.79 -12.40
N ALA A 27 -20.90 -25.04 -11.10
CA ALA A 27 -20.85 -23.98 -10.10
C ALA A 27 -19.42 -23.44 -10.06
N ASP A 28 -19.25 -22.15 -10.32
CA ASP A 28 -17.95 -21.47 -10.21
C ASP A 28 -17.70 -21.17 -8.72
N ASP A 29 -16.99 -22.09 -8.05
CA ASP A 29 -16.55 -21.96 -6.66
C ASP A 29 -15.25 -21.16 -6.59
N THR A 30 -15.20 -20.01 -7.27
CA THR A 30 -14.14 -19.05 -7.01
C THR A 30 -14.52 -18.29 -5.74
N PRO A 31 -13.86 -18.51 -4.60
CA PRO A 31 -14.09 -17.67 -3.45
C PRO A 31 -13.86 -16.22 -3.88
N ILE A 32 -14.86 -15.36 -3.70
CA ILE A 32 -14.73 -13.92 -3.93
C ILE A 32 -13.78 -13.39 -2.86
N THR A 33 -12.48 -13.50 -3.12
CA THR A 33 -11.44 -12.93 -2.27
C THR A 33 -11.32 -11.46 -2.63
N ILE A 34 -11.59 -10.58 -1.67
CA ILE A 34 -11.22 -9.17 -1.81
C ILE A 34 -9.70 -9.13 -1.82
N ALA A 35 -9.12 -8.95 -3.01
CA ALA A 35 -7.68 -8.77 -3.16
C ALA A 35 -7.28 -7.51 -2.39
N ASN A 36 -6.24 -7.60 -1.57
CA ASN A 36 -5.69 -6.42 -0.91
C ASN A 36 -5.22 -5.44 -2.02
N PRO A 37 -5.73 -4.19 -2.04
CA PRO A 37 -5.26 -3.18 -2.99
C PRO A 37 -3.77 -2.81 -2.80
N LEU A 38 -3.15 -3.25 -1.71
CA LEU A 38 -1.71 -3.22 -1.45
C LEU A 38 -1.13 -4.64 -1.53
N PRO A 39 -0.72 -5.12 -2.72
CA PRO A 39 -0.43 -6.53 -2.98
C PRO A 39 0.71 -7.12 -2.11
N GLU A 40 1.61 -6.29 -1.61
CA GLU A 40 2.79 -6.72 -0.84
C GLU A 40 2.62 -6.56 0.69
N VAL A 41 1.50 -6.02 1.16
CA VAL A 41 1.29 -5.75 2.59
C VAL A 41 0.40 -6.83 3.21
N THR A 42 1.00 -7.77 3.91
CA THR A 42 0.28 -8.86 4.60
C THR A 42 0.17 -8.66 6.11
N SER A 43 0.81 -7.62 6.66
CA SER A 43 0.84 -7.33 8.10
C SER A 43 0.84 -5.82 8.38
N ILE A 44 0.41 -5.44 9.58
CA ILE A 44 0.46 -4.03 10.06
C ILE A 44 1.91 -3.51 10.03
N ASN A 45 2.88 -4.36 10.38
CA ASN A 45 4.30 -4.00 10.33
C ASN A 45 4.75 -3.68 8.90
N GLY A 46 4.34 -4.50 7.92
CA GLY A 46 4.62 -4.25 6.51
C GLY A 46 3.96 -2.97 5.98
N LEU A 47 2.78 -2.62 6.50
CA LEU A 47 2.12 -1.35 6.16
C LEU A 47 2.93 -0.16 6.66
N ILE A 48 3.35 -0.20 7.93
CA ILE A 48 4.15 0.87 8.56
C ILE A 48 5.48 1.03 7.82
N GLN A 49 6.14 -0.08 7.47
CA GLN A 49 7.40 -0.05 6.74
C GLN A 49 7.24 0.60 5.36
N ASN A 50 6.21 0.21 4.59
CA ASN A 50 5.95 0.80 3.28
C ASN A 50 5.64 2.30 3.34
N ILE A 51 4.89 2.73 4.36
CA ILE A 51 4.63 4.16 4.59
C ILE A 51 5.93 4.89 4.90
N LEU A 52 6.77 4.35 5.79
CA LEU A 52 8.05 4.94 6.14
C LEU A 52 8.98 5.06 4.93
N GLU A 53 9.10 4.00 4.13
CA GLU A 53 9.91 4.01 2.90
C GLU A 53 9.40 5.04 1.89
N GLY A 54 8.08 5.14 1.71
CA GLY A 54 7.46 6.16 0.87
C GLY A 54 7.75 7.59 1.36
N VAL A 55 7.63 7.81 2.67
CA VAL A 55 7.91 9.11 3.31
C VAL A 55 9.38 9.49 3.18
N ILE A 56 10.32 8.56 3.35
CA ILE A 56 11.76 8.82 3.20
C ILE A 56 12.11 9.12 1.74
N LYS A 57 11.54 8.36 0.79
CA LYS A 57 11.78 8.53 -0.65
C LYS A 57 11.43 9.94 -1.14
N ILE A 58 10.38 10.54 -0.58
CA ILE A 58 9.94 11.90 -0.91
C ILE A 58 10.59 12.94 0.01
N GLY A 59 10.74 12.62 1.30
CA GLY A 59 11.25 13.53 2.32
C GLY A 59 12.73 13.88 2.14
N MET A 60 13.56 12.92 1.71
CA MET A 60 15.00 13.16 1.47
C MET A 60 15.25 14.25 0.41
N PRO A 61 14.65 14.20 -0.79
CA PRO A 61 14.73 15.29 -1.77
C PRO A 61 14.24 16.63 -1.22
N ILE A 62 13.14 16.65 -0.46
CA ILE A 62 12.57 17.88 0.11
C ILE A 62 13.56 18.53 1.09
N ILE A 63 14.17 17.74 1.98
CA ILE A 63 15.17 18.23 2.92
C ILE A 63 16.39 18.78 2.17
N ALA A 64 16.87 18.09 1.14
CA ALA A 64 17.99 18.56 0.33
C ALA A 64 17.69 19.93 -0.31
N LEU A 65 16.50 20.10 -0.88
CA LEU A 65 16.05 21.38 -1.43
C LEU A 65 15.92 22.47 -0.35
N ALA A 66 15.41 22.12 0.82
CA ALA A 66 15.30 23.05 1.95
C ALA A 66 16.67 23.53 2.45
N ILE A 67 17.68 22.64 2.51
CA ILE A 67 19.05 23.01 2.87
C ILE A 67 19.65 23.96 1.83
N ILE A 68 19.46 23.66 0.53
CA ILE A 68 19.90 24.53 -0.57
C ILE A 68 19.25 25.91 -0.44
N TYR A 69 17.93 25.96 -0.19
CA TYR A 69 17.20 27.21 0.02
C TYR A 69 17.72 28.01 1.22
N CYS A 70 18.04 27.35 2.34
CA CYS A 70 18.67 28.00 3.48
C CYS A 70 20.02 28.61 3.10
N GLY A 71 20.83 27.90 2.30
CA GLY A 71 22.08 28.43 1.74
C GLY A 71 21.88 29.72 0.95
N PHE A 72 20.90 29.75 0.04
CA PHE A 72 20.54 30.97 -0.70
C PHE A 72 20.06 32.10 0.22
N LEU A 73 19.33 31.77 1.28
CA LEU A 73 18.87 32.76 2.24
C LEU A 73 20.03 33.39 3.03
N PHE A 74 21.05 32.61 3.37
CA PHE A 74 22.29 33.12 3.98
C PHE A 74 23.07 34.03 3.03
N VAL A 75 23.20 33.66 1.76
CA VAL A 75 23.91 34.47 0.75
C VAL A 75 23.17 35.78 0.48
N SER A 76 21.85 35.72 0.31
CA SER A 76 21.02 36.90 0.01
C SER A 76 20.87 37.87 1.19
N ALA A 77 21.11 37.42 2.43
CA ALA A 77 21.03 38.27 3.61
C ALA A 77 22.09 39.39 3.65
N GLN A 78 23.22 39.24 2.93
CA GLN A 78 24.24 40.28 2.76
C GLN A 78 24.71 40.94 4.09
N GLY A 79 24.69 40.20 5.20
CA GLY A 79 25.10 40.70 6.51
C GLY A 79 24.05 41.52 7.28
N LYS A 80 22.83 41.70 6.75
CA LYS A 80 21.73 42.33 7.49
C LYS A 80 21.31 41.45 8.67
N PRO A 81 21.40 41.94 9.93
CA PRO A 81 21.17 41.10 11.12
C PRO A 81 19.81 40.37 11.12
N GLU A 82 18.76 41.04 10.66
CA GLU A 82 17.41 40.49 10.60
C GLU A 82 17.29 39.35 9.59
N SER A 83 17.84 39.53 8.38
CA SER A 83 17.83 38.51 7.33
C SER A 83 18.71 37.30 7.69
N ILE A 84 19.84 37.53 8.37
CA ILE A 84 20.71 36.45 8.89
C ILE A 84 19.98 35.66 9.99
N LYS A 85 19.25 36.34 10.88
CA LYS A 85 18.43 35.66 11.89
C LYS A 85 17.39 34.76 11.23
N LYS A 86 16.68 35.27 10.22
CA LYS A 86 15.70 34.49 9.44
C LYS A 86 16.34 33.28 8.76
N ALA A 87 17.54 33.42 8.20
CA ALA A 87 18.28 32.32 7.59
C ALA A 87 18.66 31.22 8.60
N LYS A 88 19.10 31.63 9.81
CA LYS A 88 19.38 30.71 10.91
C LYS A 88 18.14 29.96 11.37
N ASP A 89 17.03 30.68 11.57
CA ASP A 89 15.77 30.08 12.00
C ASP A 89 15.29 29.05 10.96
N ALA A 90 15.32 29.40 9.67
CA ALA A 90 14.97 28.48 8.58
C ALA A 90 15.86 27.22 8.56
N LEU A 91 17.17 27.38 8.78
CA LEU A 91 18.10 26.26 8.86
C LEU A 91 17.80 25.37 10.07
N LEU A 92 17.52 25.96 11.25
CA LEU A 92 17.17 25.21 12.44
C LEU A 92 15.90 24.37 12.24
N TYR A 93 14.85 24.95 11.67
CA TYR A 93 13.63 24.21 11.37
C TYR A 93 13.86 23.10 10.34
N THR A 94 14.71 23.34 9.34
CA THR A 94 15.10 22.32 8.36
C THR A 94 15.84 21.15 9.02
N LEU A 95 16.77 21.45 9.94
CA LEU A 95 17.51 20.43 10.69
C LEU A 95 16.60 19.65 11.64
N ILE A 96 15.66 20.30 12.31
CA ILE A 96 14.68 19.63 13.17
C ILE A 96 13.79 18.70 12.33
N GLY A 97 13.30 19.16 11.18
CA GLY A 97 12.52 18.32 10.26
C GLY A 97 13.32 17.11 9.76
N ALA A 98 14.59 17.30 9.42
CA ALA A 98 15.48 16.22 9.01
C ALA A 98 15.74 15.22 10.15
N ALA A 99 15.99 15.71 11.36
CA ALA A 99 16.19 14.87 12.54
C ALA A 99 14.95 14.04 12.88
N ILE A 100 13.75 14.61 12.74
CA ILE A 100 12.49 13.88 12.93
C ILE A 100 12.34 12.81 11.85
N LEU A 101 12.54 13.15 10.57
CA LEU A 101 12.40 12.18 9.48
C LEU A 101 13.32 10.97 9.66
N LEU A 102 14.61 11.22 9.91
CA LEU A 102 15.61 10.17 10.10
C LEU A 102 15.41 9.43 11.43
N GLY A 103 15.06 10.16 12.49
CA GLY A 103 14.83 9.62 13.83
C GLY A 103 13.61 8.71 13.89
N SER A 104 12.51 9.06 13.24
CA SER A 104 11.31 8.21 13.17
C SER A 104 11.61 6.85 12.53
N TRP A 105 12.40 6.82 11.45
CA TRP A 105 12.81 5.57 10.82
C TRP A 105 13.71 4.73 11.72
N ALA A 106 14.72 5.36 12.33
CA ALA A 106 15.63 4.68 13.25
C ALA A 106 14.89 4.07 14.44
N ILE A 107 13.96 4.81 15.05
CA ILE A 107 13.14 4.31 16.17
C ILE A 107 12.25 3.13 15.73
N ALA A 108 11.60 3.24 14.57
CA ALA A 108 10.75 2.17 14.05
C ALA A 108 11.54 0.88 13.79
N GLN A 109 12.77 1.00 13.26
CA GLN A 109 13.66 -0.13 13.05
C GLN A 109 14.09 -0.74 14.38
N LEU A 110 14.50 0.07 15.37
CA LEU A 110 14.88 -0.41 16.70
C LEU A 110 13.75 -1.20 17.38
N ILE A 111 12.50 -0.71 17.30
CA ILE A 111 11.33 -1.41 17.85
C ILE A 111 11.12 -2.75 17.12
N THR A 112 11.21 -2.74 15.79
CA THR A 112 11.00 -3.95 14.98
C THR A 112 12.05 -5.02 15.31
N GLU A 113 13.31 -4.64 15.41
CA GLU A 113 14.39 -5.58 15.75
C GLU A 113 14.28 -6.09 17.19
N THR A 114 13.86 -5.24 18.14
CA THR A 114 13.63 -5.66 19.53
C THR A 114 12.49 -6.69 19.62
N VAL A 115 11.40 -6.49 18.87
CA VAL A 115 10.28 -7.43 18.85
C VAL A 115 10.65 -8.76 18.18
N LYS A 116 11.46 -8.74 17.12
CA LYS A 116 11.94 -9.96 16.45
C LYS A 116 12.95 -10.75 17.29
N ALA A 117 13.70 -10.08 18.16
CA ALA A 117 14.72 -10.70 18.99
C ALA A 117 14.14 -11.48 20.19
N LEU A 118 12.85 -11.30 20.49
CA LEU A 118 12.11 -12.03 21.52
C LEU A 118 11.37 -13.23 20.91
#